data_AF-A0A3A9SIH3-F1
#
_entry.id   AF-A0A3A9SIH3-F1
#
_cell.length_a   1.000
_cell.length_b   1.000
_cell.length_c   1.000
_cell.angle_alpha   90.00
_cell.angle_beta   90.00
_cell.angle_gamma   90.00
#
_symmetry.space_group_name_H-M   'P 1'
#
loop_
_entity.id
_entity.type
_entity.pdbx_description
1 polymer ?
#
loop_
_entity_poly.entity_id
_entity_poly.type
_entity_poly.pdbx_seq_one_letter_code
_entity_poly.pdbx_strand_id
1 'polypeptide(L)'
;MKNNLQDTREKRGVRNSHNIISIIFLSLVSIMALSFSIFLLVKNARLQREEAAFKKELEAINGGGFYTAEEAQKLADDAAREAREGAEDTLREDFRKKLESGDTAIGVVRDLFPGEIVVNGSGRYFFFPISDEIEHHGFAETDFELSDNGFIKYVGDKDLDIKNGIDVSRFQGDIDWEKVAASGIDYAMIRAGYRGTGEGKLVEDDKFVDNIEGAIENGIDVGVYFYSQAVNKKEALEEAQKLLDMIEPYNIEYPVVIDIESAESDEARTATLSSDVYEENAKAFCDTISAAGYKPMIYGNVKSFSLLMDAADVDDYDIWIAYYGNPQYYPYHFNMWQYTSAGKVKGIEGDVDLNICITEY
;
A
#
# COMPACT_ATOMS: atom_id res chain seq x y z
N MET A 1 -86.37 78.56 -38.20
CA MET A 1 -86.51 79.11 -36.83
C MET A 1 -87.98 79.03 -36.40
N LYS A 2 -88.33 78.15 -35.44
CA LYS A 2 -89.43 78.28 -34.45
C LYS A 2 -89.45 77.07 -33.50
N ASN A 3 -90.10 77.23 -32.34
CA ASN A 3 -89.79 76.50 -31.09
C ASN A 3 -90.98 75.65 -30.55
N ASN A 4 -90.71 74.89 -29.49
CA ASN A 4 -91.56 73.83 -28.88
C ASN A 4 -92.20 74.26 -27.52
N LEU A 5 -93.13 73.47 -26.90
CA LEU A 5 -93.34 73.29 -25.42
C LEU A 5 -94.69 72.67 -24.93
N GLN A 6 -94.64 71.56 -24.13
CA GLN A 6 -95.54 71.07 -23.01
C GLN A 6 -95.27 69.56 -22.68
N ASP A 7 -95.70 68.86 -21.62
CA ASP A 7 -96.31 69.14 -20.27
C ASP A 7 -95.72 68.16 -19.19
N THR A 8 -96.24 68.06 -17.95
CA THR A 8 -95.56 67.47 -16.77
C THR A 8 -96.36 66.75 -15.65
N ARG A 9 -97.69 66.58 -15.67
CA ARG A 9 -98.45 66.27 -14.41
C ARG A 9 -98.52 64.83 -13.85
N GLU A 10 -98.31 63.74 -14.60
CA GLU A 10 -98.48 62.35 -14.10
C GLU A 10 -97.42 61.85 -13.08
N LYS A 11 -96.28 62.53 -12.98
CA LYS A 11 -95.03 61.97 -12.41
C LYS A 11 -94.97 61.81 -10.88
N ARG A 12 -96.06 61.93 -10.12
CA ARG A 12 -96.01 62.05 -8.65
C ARG A 12 -96.28 60.75 -7.86
N GLY A 13 -97.19 59.89 -8.29
CA GLY A 13 -97.55 58.66 -7.57
C GLY A 13 -96.52 57.53 -7.68
N VAL A 14 -96.09 57.24 -8.92
CA VAL A 14 -95.03 56.26 -9.25
C VAL A 14 -93.72 56.53 -8.48
N ARG A 15 -93.46 57.82 -8.18
CA ARG A 15 -92.23 58.30 -7.54
C ARG A 15 -92.03 57.73 -6.13
N ASN A 16 -93.08 57.56 -5.33
CA ASN A 16 -92.92 57.13 -3.93
C ASN A 16 -92.63 55.62 -3.77
N SER A 17 -93.18 54.75 -4.62
CA SER A 17 -92.85 53.32 -4.58
C SER A 17 -91.41 53.07 -5.07
N HIS A 18 -91.01 53.78 -6.13
CA HIS A 18 -89.61 53.82 -6.56
C HIS A 18 -88.66 54.28 -5.45
N ASN A 19 -89.01 55.33 -4.70
CA ASN A 19 -88.17 55.81 -3.60
C ASN A 19 -87.93 54.73 -2.52
N ILE A 20 -88.93 53.94 -2.13
CA ILE A 20 -88.78 52.89 -1.11
C ILE A 20 -87.89 51.75 -1.64
N ILE A 21 -88.12 51.29 -2.88
CA ILE A 21 -87.28 50.25 -3.50
C ILE A 21 -85.83 50.74 -3.64
N SER A 22 -85.63 52.01 -4.03
CA SER A 22 -84.29 52.62 -4.09
C SER A 22 -83.63 52.72 -2.70
N ILE A 23 -84.37 53.04 -1.63
CA ILE A 23 -83.82 53.06 -0.26
C ILE A 23 -83.38 51.66 0.19
N ILE A 24 -84.20 50.63 -0.05
CA ILE A 24 -83.86 49.24 0.28
C ILE A 24 -82.65 48.77 -0.53
N PHE A 25 -82.61 49.08 -1.82
CA PHE A 25 -81.47 48.76 -2.70
C PHE A 25 -80.19 49.46 -2.27
N LEU A 26 -80.24 50.77 -1.98
CA LEU A 26 -79.09 51.53 -1.45
C LEU A 26 -78.62 50.99 -0.09
N SER A 27 -79.55 50.54 0.76
CA SER A 27 -79.24 49.94 2.05
C SER A 27 -78.54 48.58 1.89
N LEU A 28 -79.00 47.73 0.96
CA LEU A 28 -78.36 46.47 0.61
C LEU A 28 -76.96 46.66 0.02
N VAL A 29 -76.79 47.63 -0.90
CA VAL A 29 -75.48 48.00 -1.46
C VAL A 29 -74.54 48.51 -0.35
N SER A 30 -75.07 49.27 0.61
CA SER A 30 -74.31 49.77 1.76
C SER A 30 -73.87 48.63 2.70
N ILE A 31 -74.73 47.65 2.96
CA ILE A 31 -74.42 46.46 3.77
C ILE A 31 -73.40 45.57 3.04
N MET A 32 -73.52 45.37 1.73
CA MET A 32 -72.51 44.67 0.93
C MET A 32 -71.15 45.37 0.97
N ALA A 33 -71.12 46.70 0.77
CA ALA A 33 -69.89 47.49 0.83
C ALA A 33 -69.24 47.39 2.22
N LEU A 34 -70.01 47.52 3.30
CA LEU A 34 -69.52 47.38 4.67
C LEU A 34 -68.99 45.95 4.93
N SER A 35 -69.70 44.92 4.47
CA SER A 35 -69.30 43.52 4.63
C SER A 35 -68.00 43.21 3.88
N PHE A 36 -67.84 43.76 2.68
CA PHE A 36 -66.62 43.67 1.90
C PHE A 36 -65.46 44.45 2.55
N SER A 37 -65.71 45.64 3.10
CA SER A 37 -64.72 46.40 3.87
C SER A 37 -64.27 45.64 5.13
N ILE A 38 -65.19 45.03 5.87
CA ILE A 38 -64.86 44.18 7.04
C ILE A 38 -64.04 42.96 6.60
N PHE A 39 -64.40 42.30 5.50
CA PHE A 39 -63.62 41.19 4.94
C PHE A 39 -62.19 41.62 4.55
N LEU A 40 -62.04 42.78 3.91
CA LEU A 40 -60.72 43.34 3.59
C LEU A 40 -59.92 43.69 4.85
N LEU A 41 -60.54 44.25 5.89
CA LEU A 41 -59.88 44.54 7.17
C LEU A 41 -59.42 43.26 7.87
N VAL A 42 -60.25 42.21 7.90
CA VAL A 42 -59.88 40.90 8.47
C VAL A 42 -58.76 40.24 7.66
N LYS A 43 -58.82 40.31 6.32
CA LYS A 43 -57.75 39.79 5.45
C LYS A 43 -56.44 40.56 5.65
N ASN A 44 -56.49 41.90 5.76
CA ASN A 44 -55.32 42.74 6.01
C ASN A 44 -54.73 42.45 7.41
N ALA A 45 -55.55 42.39 8.45
CA ALA A 45 -55.11 42.05 9.80
C ALA A 45 -54.56 40.61 9.92
N ARG A 46 -54.99 39.69 9.04
CA ARG A 46 -54.40 38.35 8.90
C ARG A 46 -53.04 38.40 8.20
N LEU A 47 -52.95 39.07 7.05
CA LEU A 47 -51.70 39.25 6.31
C LEU A 47 -50.63 39.95 7.16
N GLN A 48 -50.98 40.96 7.94
CA GLN A 48 -50.06 41.63 8.87
C GLN A 48 -49.56 40.70 9.99
N ARG A 49 -50.35 39.71 10.43
CA ARG A 49 -49.89 38.69 11.40
C ARG A 49 -48.99 37.65 10.74
N GLU A 50 -49.31 37.23 9.51
CA GLU A 50 -48.49 36.31 8.72
C GLU A 50 -47.14 36.97 8.37
N GLU A 51 -47.13 38.25 7.99
CA GLU A 51 -45.92 39.07 7.76
C GLU A 51 -45.11 39.26 9.05
N ALA A 52 -45.74 39.58 10.18
CA ALA A 52 -45.05 39.72 11.46
C ALA A 52 -44.47 38.40 11.98
N ALA A 53 -45.16 37.27 11.74
CA ALA A 53 -44.65 35.94 12.07
C ALA A 53 -43.45 35.58 11.18
N PHE A 54 -43.58 35.75 9.86
CA PHE A 54 -42.50 35.52 8.89
C PHE A 54 -41.28 36.40 9.15
N LYS A 55 -41.48 37.68 9.50
CA LYS A 55 -40.39 38.59 9.86
C LYS A 55 -39.68 38.16 11.14
N LYS A 56 -40.41 37.67 12.14
CA LYS A 56 -39.82 37.15 13.39
C LYS A 56 -39.05 35.83 13.16
N GLU A 57 -39.51 35.01 12.23
CA GLU A 57 -38.83 33.80 11.77
C GLU A 57 -37.55 34.17 10.99
N LEU A 58 -37.61 35.19 10.13
CA LEU A 58 -36.45 35.74 9.41
C LEU A 58 -35.41 36.38 10.35
N GLU A 59 -35.85 37.10 11.39
CA GLU A 59 -34.97 37.66 12.43
C GLU A 59 -34.32 36.57 13.30
N ALA A 60 -34.98 35.43 13.49
CA ALA A 60 -34.39 34.26 14.16
C ALA A 60 -33.38 33.52 13.28
N ILE A 61 -33.59 33.50 11.96
CA ILE A 61 -32.66 32.89 10.98
C ILE A 61 -31.42 33.77 10.77
N ASN A 62 -31.57 35.10 10.70
CA ASN A 62 -30.46 36.05 10.53
C ASN A 62 -29.49 36.15 11.73
N GLY A 63 -29.72 35.39 12.80
CA GLY A 63 -28.75 35.22 13.91
C GLY A 63 -27.57 34.29 13.57
N GLY A 64 -27.68 33.48 12.51
CA GLY A 64 -26.58 32.74 11.91
C GLY A 64 -26.22 33.33 10.56
N GLY A 65 -24.95 33.69 10.36
CA GLY A 65 -24.49 34.24 9.07
C GLY A 65 -24.55 33.20 7.95
N PHE A 66 -25.03 33.60 6.78
CA PHE A 66 -25.00 32.80 5.56
C PHE A 66 -24.16 33.49 4.49
N TYR A 67 -23.31 32.71 3.82
CA TYR A 67 -22.56 33.13 2.65
C TYR A 67 -23.44 33.00 1.40
N THR A 68 -23.30 33.92 0.44
CA THR A 68 -23.89 33.75 -0.91
C THR A 68 -23.25 32.56 -1.63
N ALA A 69 -23.85 32.07 -2.72
CA ALA A 69 -23.28 30.96 -3.49
C ALA A 69 -21.88 31.28 -4.05
N GLU A 70 -21.63 32.55 -4.40
CA GLU A 70 -20.33 33.03 -4.89
C GLU A 70 -19.30 33.13 -3.74
N GLU A 71 -19.70 33.58 -2.55
CA GLU A 71 -18.84 33.59 -1.36
C GLU A 71 -18.57 32.18 -0.82
N ALA A 72 -19.54 31.27 -0.90
CA ALA A 72 -19.37 29.87 -0.51
C ALA A 72 -18.47 29.11 -1.49
N GLN A 73 -18.61 29.34 -2.80
CA GLN A 73 -17.69 28.83 -3.80
C GLN A 73 -16.28 29.41 -3.58
N LYS A 74 -16.17 30.71 -3.34
CA LYS A 74 -14.89 31.35 -3.05
C LYS A 74 -14.25 30.81 -1.75
N LEU A 75 -15.01 30.59 -0.68
CA LEU A 75 -14.51 29.94 0.54
C LEU A 75 -14.07 28.51 0.26
N ALA A 76 -14.78 27.76 -0.58
CA ALA A 76 -14.38 26.40 -0.97
C ALA A 76 -13.12 26.41 -1.84
N ASP A 77 -12.97 27.36 -2.75
CA ASP A 77 -11.79 27.52 -3.61
C ASP A 77 -10.57 28.05 -2.83
N ASP A 78 -10.79 28.99 -1.91
CA ASP A 78 -9.76 29.52 -1.00
C ASP A 78 -9.34 28.44 0.00
N ALA A 79 -10.27 27.67 0.59
CA ALA A 79 -9.95 26.53 1.46
C ALA A 79 -9.33 25.36 0.69
N ALA A 80 -9.70 25.12 -0.56
CA ALA A 80 -9.05 24.13 -1.42
C ALA A 80 -7.64 24.58 -1.86
N ARG A 81 -7.41 25.90 -1.99
CA ARG A 81 -6.08 26.46 -2.23
C ARG A 81 -5.22 26.40 -0.97
N GLU A 82 -5.72 26.83 0.18
CA GLU A 82 -5.02 26.72 1.47
C GLU A 82 -4.78 25.26 1.86
N ALA A 83 -5.70 24.33 1.55
CA ALA A 83 -5.47 22.90 1.73
C ALA A 83 -4.42 22.36 0.76
N ARG A 84 -4.30 22.87 -0.48
CA ARG A 84 -3.23 22.48 -1.41
C ARG A 84 -1.87 23.08 -1.03
N GLU A 85 -1.81 24.38 -0.79
CA GLU A 85 -0.58 25.10 -0.40
C GLU A 85 -0.09 24.63 0.98
N GLY A 86 -0.99 24.51 1.95
CA GLY A 86 -0.70 23.99 3.28
C GLY A 86 -0.34 22.51 3.31
N ALA A 87 -1.01 21.65 2.52
CA ALA A 87 -0.60 20.25 2.40
C ALA A 87 0.72 20.11 1.62
N GLU A 88 0.95 20.88 0.55
CA GLU A 88 2.23 20.88 -0.16
C GLU A 88 3.40 21.32 0.74
N ASP A 89 3.22 22.39 1.53
CA ASP A 89 4.29 22.86 2.41
C ASP A 89 4.48 21.96 3.64
N THR A 90 3.40 21.38 4.19
CA THR A 90 3.51 20.32 5.23
C THR A 90 4.22 19.09 4.67
N LEU A 91 3.83 18.62 3.47
CA LEU A 91 4.47 17.49 2.79
C LEU A 91 5.95 17.77 2.50
N ARG A 92 6.29 18.99 2.05
CA ARG A 92 7.69 19.41 1.84
C ARG A 92 8.48 19.49 3.14
N GLU A 93 7.88 19.96 4.23
CA GLU A 93 8.52 19.98 5.54
C GLU A 93 8.73 18.57 6.09
N ASP A 94 7.76 17.67 5.96
CA ASP A 94 7.86 16.30 6.46
C ASP A 94 8.82 15.46 5.61
N PHE A 95 8.80 15.63 4.28
CA PHE A 95 9.79 15.07 3.36
C PHE A 95 11.21 15.56 3.71
N ARG A 96 11.36 16.86 4.04
CA ARG A 96 12.64 17.40 4.51
C ARG A 96 13.05 16.80 5.86
N LYS A 97 12.16 16.77 6.86
CA LYS A 97 12.45 16.23 8.19
C LYS A 97 12.94 14.78 8.12
N LYS A 98 12.28 13.95 7.31
CA LYS A 98 12.67 12.54 7.10
C LYS A 98 14.07 12.40 6.49
N LEU A 99 14.35 13.14 5.41
CA LEU A 99 15.71 13.17 4.83
C LEU A 99 16.76 13.74 5.80
N GLU A 100 16.40 14.72 6.63
CA GLU A 100 17.28 15.30 7.66
C GLU A 100 17.51 14.34 8.85
N SER A 101 16.56 13.45 9.18
CA SER A 101 16.75 12.37 10.16
C SER A 101 17.53 11.18 9.62
N GLY A 102 17.87 11.16 8.32
CA GLY A 102 18.68 10.13 7.68
C GLY A 102 17.89 9.08 6.91
N ASP A 103 16.59 9.26 6.68
CA ASP A 103 15.84 8.36 5.80
C ASP A 103 16.41 8.40 4.38
N THR A 104 16.40 7.23 3.74
CA THR A 104 16.73 7.15 2.31
C THR A 104 15.63 7.79 1.47
N ALA A 105 15.98 8.37 0.33
CA ALA A 105 15.00 8.95 -0.58
C ALA A 105 13.90 7.96 -1.01
N ILE A 106 14.22 6.66 -1.10
CA ILE A 106 13.23 5.61 -1.37
C ILE A 106 12.32 5.33 -0.17
N GLY A 107 12.83 5.36 1.07
CA GLY A 107 12.01 5.24 2.29
C GLY A 107 10.94 6.32 2.34
N VAL A 108 11.32 7.58 2.13
CA VAL A 108 10.36 8.69 2.14
C VAL A 108 9.32 8.57 1.02
N VAL A 109 9.65 7.98 -0.14
CA VAL A 109 8.62 7.68 -1.16
C VAL A 109 7.68 6.57 -0.69
N ARG A 110 8.19 5.47 -0.11
CA ARG A 110 7.36 4.36 0.39
C ARG A 110 6.28 4.82 1.37
N ASP A 111 6.64 5.71 2.28
CA ASP A 111 5.72 6.28 3.27
C ASP A 111 4.56 7.08 2.67
N LEU A 112 4.70 7.57 1.43
CA LEU A 112 3.65 8.30 0.70
C LEU A 112 2.69 7.36 -0.04
N PHE A 113 3.09 6.10 -0.25
CA PHE A 113 2.34 5.11 -1.02
C PHE A 113 2.21 3.78 -0.24
N PRO A 114 1.61 3.77 0.97
CA PRO A 114 1.56 2.59 1.85
C PRO A 114 0.71 1.42 1.31
N GLY A 115 -0.01 1.62 0.20
CA GLY A 115 -0.73 0.56 -0.53
C GLY A 115 0.04 0.02 -1.75
N GLU A 116 1.29 0.43 -1.96
CA GLU A 116 2.10 0.04 -3.10
C GLU A 116 3.52 -0.40 -2.68
N ILE A 117 4.02 -1.47 -3.29
CA ILE A 117 5.43 -1.82 -3.25
C ILE A 117 6.19 -0.83 -4.16
N VAL A 118 7.12 -0.08 -3.56
CA VAL A 118 7.96 0.90 -4.25
C VAL A 118 9.40 0.42 -4.28
N VAL A 119 9.90 0.23 -5.51
CA VAL A 119 11.27 -0.18 -5.81
C VAL A 119 11.90 0.78 -6.83
N ASN A 120 13.22 0.91 -6.81
CA ASN A 120 13.98 1.68 -7.80
C ASN A 120 14.76 0.76 -8.75
N GLY A 121 14.83 1.14 -10.02
CA GLY A 121 15.58 0.42 -11.05
C GLY A 121 15.83 1.31 -12.26
N SER A 122 16.98 1.16 -12.92
CA SER A 122 17.33 1.89 -14.16
C SER A 122 17.04 3.40 -14.10
N GLY A 123 17.34 4.03 -12.95
CA GLY A 123 17.16 5.47 -12.71
C GLY A 123 15.72 5.95 -12.47
N ARG A 124 14.73 5.06 -12.29
CA ARG A 124 13.33 5.42 -11.99
C ARG A 124 12.77 4.63 -10.81
N TYR A 125 11.63 5.11 -10.29
CA TYR A 125 10.80 4.36 -9.34
C TYR A 125 9.71 3.59 -10.08
N PHE A 126 9.34 2.44 -9.54
CA PHE A 126 8.23 1.60 -9.96
C PHE A 126 7.31 1.38 -8.76
N PHE A 127 6.01 1.29 -9.03
CA PHE A 127 4.94 1.21 -8.04
C PHE A 127 4.07 0.02 -8.43
N PHE A 128 3.87 -0.90 -7.50
CA PHE A 128 3.08 -2.12 -7.67
C PHE A 128 2.01 -2.16 -6.59
N PRO A 129 0.71 -2.24 -6.93
CA PRO A 129 -0.33 -2.38 -5.91
C PRO A 129 -0.07 -3.60 -5.03
N ILE A 130 -0.19 -3.42 -3.70
CA ILE A 130 -0.17 -4.56 -2.77
C ILE A 130 -1.47 -5.35 -2.98
N SER A 131 -1.35 -6.67 -3.16
CA SER A 131 -2.48 -7.57 -3.37
C SER A 131 -2.95 -8.18 -2.04
N ASP A 132 -4.26 -8.31 -1.87
CA ASP A 132 -4.87 -9.10 -0.79
C ASP A 132 -5.03 -10.59 -1.19
N GLU A 133 -4.64 -10.97 -2.41
CA GLU A 133 -4.73 -12.36 -2.91
C GLU A 133 -3.52 -13.21 -2.51
N ILE A 134 -2.37 -12.58 -2.23
CA ILE A 134 -1.14 -13.21 -1.71
C ILE A 134 -1.19 -13.14 -0.17
N GLU A 135 -0.67 -14.15 0.54
CA GLU A 135 -0.57 -14.11 2.01
C GLU A 135 0.38 -12.99 2.49
N HIS A 136 0.00 -12.26 3.54
CA HIS A 136 0.81 -11.21 4.17
C HIS A 136 1.57 -11.75 5.38
N HIS A 137 2.81 -11.30 5.62
CA HIS A 137 3.61 -11.78 6.77
C HIS A 137 2.98 -11.47 8.14
N GLY A 138 2.11 -10.45 8.20
CA GLY A 138 1.31 -10.11 9.37
C GLY A 138 2.14 -9.83 10.63
N PHE A 139 3.31 -9.20 10.49
CA PHE A 139 4.15 -8.73 11.61
C PHE A 139 3.93 -7.23 11.80
N ALA A 140 3.98 -6.76 13.04
CA ALA A 140 4.00 -5.34 13.34
C ALA A 140 5.42 -4.76 13.15
N GLU A 141 5.51 -3.44 12.91
CA GLU A 141 6.79 -2.75 12.77
C GLU A 141 7.71 -2.87 14.01
N THR A 142 7.12 -3.19 15.18
CA THR A 142 7.81 -3.34 16.47
C THR A 142 8.14 -4.78 16.84
N ASP A 143 7.80 -5.76 15.98
CA ASP A 143 7.95 -7.19 16.31
C ASP A 143 9.42 -7.66 16.31
N PHE A 144 10.33 -6.90 15.70
CA PHE A 144 11.75 -7.24 15.55
C PHE A 144 12.64 -6.16 16.16
N GLU A 145 13.43 -6.53 17.16
CA GLU A 145 14.43 -5.66 17.80
C GLU A 145 15.85 -6.04 17.37
N LEU A 146 16.66 -5.05 16.98
CA LEU A 146 18.08 -5.25 16.70
C LEU A 146 18.87 -5.19 18.01
N SER A 147 19.57 -6.28 18.33
CA SER A 147 20.39 -6.41 19.53
C SER A 147 21.79 -5.76 19.37
N ASP A 148 22.44 -5.41 20.48
CA ASP A 148 23.79 -4.78 20.50
C ASP A 148 24.88 -5.57 19.74
N ASN A 149 24.69 -6.88 19.57
CA ASN A 149 25.59 -7.77 18.82
C ASN A 149 25.27 -7.85 17.31
N GLY A 150 24.28 -7.10 16.83
CA GLY A 150 23.86 -7.06 15.42
C GLY A 150 22.81 -8.10 15.03
N PHE A 151 22.34 -8.93 15.96
CA PHE A 151 21.31 -9.94 15.68
C PHE A 151 19.90 -9.38 15.85
N ILE A 152 18.99 -9.71 14.93
CA ILE A 152 17.57 -9.45 15.12
C ILE A 152 16.98 -10.47 16.10
N LYS A 153 16.10 -10.00 16.98
CA LYS A 153 15.31 -10.80 17.90
C LYS A 153 13.82 -10.51 17.71
N TYR A 154 13.02 -11.57 17.60
CA TYR A 154 11.56 -11.43 17.67
C TYR A 154 11.10 -11.13 19.11
N VAL A 155 10.23 -10.12 19.26
CA VAL A 155 9.65 -9.65 20.52
C VAL A 155 8.13 -9.46 20.47
N GLY A 156 7.50 -9.84 19.35
CA GLY A 156 6.04 -9.82 19.19
C GLY A 156 5.31 -10.90 20.02
N ASP A 157 4.00 -11.03 19.79
CA ASP A 157 3.11 -11.86 20.61
C ASP A 157 2.82 -13.26 20.06
N LYS A 158 3.33 -13.60 18.86
CA LYS A 158 3.19 -14.93 18.25
C LYS A 158 4.11 -15.95 18.94
N ASP A 159 3.65 -17.21 19.01
CA ASP A 159 4.47 -18.35 19.45
C ASP A 159 5.30 -18.83 18.24
N LEU A 160 6.45 -18.20 18.03
CA LEU A 160 7.39 -18.52 16.95
C LEU A 160 8.74 -18.93 17.51
N ASP A 161 9.25 -20.06 17.05
CA ASP A 161 10.64 -20.46 17.24
C ASP A 161 11.46 -19.88 16.07
N ILE A 162 12.30 -18.89 16.36
CA ILE A 162 13.04 -18.11 15.36
C ILE A 162 14.49 -18.58 15.38
N LYS A 163 14.92 -19.17 14.26
CA LYS A 163 16.30 -19.67 14.10
C LYS A 163 17.19 -18.57 13.53
N ASN A 164 18.40 -18.45 14.03
CA ASN A 164 19.41 -17.51 13.56
C ASN A 164 20.29 -18.21 12.52
N GLY A 165 20.33 -17.65 11.32
CA GLY A 165 21.10 -18.21 10.22
C GLY A 165 22.23 -17.30 9.76
N ILE A 166 23.17 -17.89 9.05
CA ILE A 166 24.08 -17.19 8.13
C ILE A 166 23.91 -17.75 6.72
N ASP A 167 24.31 -16.98 5.73
CA ASP A 167 24.59 -17.53 4.41
C ASP A 167 26.04 -17.25 4.00
N VAL A 168 26.67 -18.24 3.38
CA VAL A 168 28.12 -18.28 3.16
C VAL A 168 28.50 -18.86 1.80
N SER A 169 29.60 -18.36 1.28
CA SER A 169 30.23 -18.81 0.04
C SER A 169 31.74 -18.68 0.15
N ARG A 170 32.48 -18.87 -0.95
CA ARG A 170 33.90 -18.54 -1.04
C ARG A 170 34.30 -17.14 -0.55
N PHE A 171 33.37 -16.18 -0.52
CA PHE A 171 33.68 -14.81 -0.11
C PHE A 171 33.98 -14.67 1.39
N GLN A 172 33.53 -15.62 2.22
CA GLN A 172 33.81 -15.67 3.66
C GLN A 172 35.15 -16.38 4.00
N GLY A 173 35.85 -16.94 3.00
CA GLY A 173 37.19 -17.49 3.17
C GLY A 173 37.24 -18.82 3.92
N ASP A 174 38.19 -18.96 4.86
CA ASP A 174 38.30 -20.10 5.76
C ASP A 174 37.48 -19.83 7.03
N ILE A 175 36.50 -20.69 7.33
CA ILE A 175 35.56 -20.52 8.45
C ILE A 175 35.92 -21.45 9.63
N ASP A 176 36.01 -20.88 10.82
CA ASP A 176 36.11 -21.61 12.09
C ASP A 176 34.70 -21.91 12.62
N TRP A 177 34.15 -23.04 12.18
CA TRP A 177 32.77 -23.45 12.45
C TRP A 177 32.48 -23.74 13.92
N GLU A 178 33.47 -24.14 14.73
CA GLU A 178 33.32 -24.29 16.19
C GLU A 178 32.95 -22.93 16.84
N LYS A 179 33.58 -21.84 16.39
CA LYS A 179 33.24 -20.48 16.85
C LYS A 179 31.92 -19.96 16.28
N VAL A 180 31.52 -20.39 15.09
CA VAL A 180 30.22 -20.05 14.49
C VAL A 180 29.10 -20.68 15.32
N ALA A 181 29.17 -21.98 15.59
CA ALA A 181 28.22 -22.69 16.46
C ALA A 181 28.18 -22.06 17.87
N ALA A 182 29.36 -21.78 18.46
CA ALA A 182 29.47 -21.11 19.75
C ALA A 182 29.00 -19.63 19.75
N SER A 183 28.65 -19.06 18.59
CA SER A 183 28.02 -17.73 18.47
C SER A 183 26.49 -17.79 18.48
N GLY A 184 25.88 -18.98 18.49
CA GLY A 184 24.42 -19.15 18.44
C GLY A 184 23.85 -19.05 17.03
N ILE A 185 24.59 -19.55 16.04
CA ILE A 185 24.05 -19.81 14.70
C ILE A 185 23.41 -21.19 14.71
N ASP A 186 22.13 -21.24 14.37
CA ASP A 186 21.31 -22.46 14.34
C ASP A 186 21.44 -23.16 12.97
N TYR A 187 21.52 -22.40 11.88
CA TYR A 187 21.62 -22.93 10.51
C TYR A 187 22.55 -22.13 9.58
N ALA A 188 22.96 -22.75 8.47
CA ALA A 188 23.73 -22.11 7.41
C ALA A 188 23.16 -22.43 6.01
N MET A 189 22.95 -21.39 5.20
CA MET A 189 22.65 -21.54 3.77
C MET A 189 23.95 -21.43 2.97
N ILE A 190 24.38 -22.53 2.35
CA ILE A 190 25.72 -22.64 1.77
C ILE A 190 25.65 -22.55 0.26
N ARG A 191 26.43 -21.66 -0.36
CA ARG A 191 26.50 -21.61 -1.82
C ARG A 191 27.18 -22.87 -2.33
N ALA A 192 26.41 -23.69 -3.04
CA ALA A 192 26.95 -24.86 -3.72
C ALA A 192 27.60 -24.44 -5.04
N GLY A 193 26.91 -23.61 -5.82
CA GLY A 193 27.42 -23.20 -7.12
C GLY A 193 26.72 -21.99 -7.68
N TYR A 194 27.09 -21.67 -8.91
CA TYR A 194 26.54 -20.55 -9.65
C TYR A 194 26.64 -20.79 -11.15
N ARG A 195 25.77 -20.13 -11.93
CA ARG A 195 25.99 -19.98 -13.37
C ARG A 195 26.67 -18.64 -13.64
N GLY A 196 27.75 -18.66 -14.42
CA GLY A 196 28.54 -17.47 -14.69
C GLY A 196 27.82 -16.44 -15.59
N THR A 197 27.85 -15.17 -15.20
CA THR A 197 27.17 -14.01 -15.82
C THR A 197 27.52 -13.76 -17.30
N GLY A 198 28.64 -14.29 -17.80
CA GLY A 198 29.13 -14.11 -19.18
C GLY A 198 28.83 -15.29 -20.12
N GLU A 199 29.60 -16.38 -20.03
CA GLU A 199 29.43 -17.56 -20.91
C GLU A 199 28.33 -18.54 -20.45
N GLY A 200 27.71 -18.34 -19.28
CA GLY A 200 26.66 -19.23 -18.77
C GLY A 200 27.17 -20.59 -18.29
N LYS A 201 28.46 -20.71 -17.93
CA LYS A 201 29.04 -21.93 -17.37
C LYS A 201 28.52 -22.19 -15.96
N LEU A 202 28.15 -23.44 -15.68
CA LEU A 202 27.97 -23.92 -14.32
C LEU A 202 29.33 -24.00 -13.63
N VAL A 203 29.45 -23.44 -12.44
CA VAL A 203 30.67 -23.41 -11.62
C VAL A 203 30.30 -23.81 -10.20
N GLU A 204 31.14 -24.65 -9.62
CA GLU A 204 31.09 -25.06 -8.21
C GLU A 204 31.79 -23.99 -7.36
N ASP A 205 31.19 -23.61 -6.23
CA ASP A 205 31.83 -22.71 -5.28
C ASP A 205 33.02 -23.45 -4.62
N ASP A 206 34.22 -22.86 -4.67
CA ASP A 206 35.45 -23.53 -4.21
C ASP A 206 35.55 -23.64 -2.68
N LYS A 207 34.55 -23.14 -1.94
CA LYS A 207 34.35 -23.38 -0.52
C LYS A 207 33.13 -24.23 -0.17
N PHE A 208 32.37 -24.74 -1.15
CA PHE A 208 31.18 -25.54 -0.88
C PHE A 208 31.47 -26.71 0.08
N VAL A 209 32.45 -27.57 -0.24
CA VAL A 209 32.79 -28.77 0.55
C VAL A 209 33.29 -28.41 1.95
N ASP A 210 34.27 -27.50 2.06
CA ASP A 210 34.80 -27.02 3.34
C ASP A 210 33.69 -26.44 4.24
N ASN A 211 32.70 -25.75 3.65
CA ASN A 211 31.60 -25.13 4.38
C ASN A 211 30.54 -26.16 4.81
N ILE A 212 30.11 -27.07 3.92
CA ILE A 212 29.05 -28.04 4.24
C ILE A 212 29.53 -29.09 5.25
N GLU A 213 30.74 -29.62 5.08
CA GLU A 213 31.32 -30.54 6.05
C GLU A 213 31.55 -29.82 7.40
N GLY A 214 32.10 -28.61 7.37
CA GLY A 214 32.37 -27.82 8.57
C GLY A 214 31.13 -27.45 9.39
N ALA A 215 30.03 -27.06 8.72
CA ALA A 215 28.75 -26.77 9.39
C ALA A 215 28.16 -28.03 10.04
N ILE A 216 28.04 -29.13 9.27
CA ILE A 216 27.46 -30.40 9.73
C ILE A 216 28.27 -30.99 10.90
N GLU A 217 29.61 -30.97 10.82
CA GLU A 217 30.49 -31.49 11.89
C GLU A 217 30.35 -30.71 13.21
N ASN A 218 29.90 -29.46 13.17
CA ASN A 218 29.68 -28.61 14.34
C ASN A 218 28.20 -28.54 14.78
N GLY A 219 27.32 -29.32 14.15
CA GLY A 219 25.90 -29.41 14.52
C GLY A 219 25.09 -28.17 14.17
N ILE A 220 25.45 -27.51 13.07
CA ILE A 220 24.67 -26.43 12.44
C ILE A 220 23.88 -27.05 11.30
N ASP A 221 22.57 -26.79 11.25
CA ASP A 221 21.71 -27.34 10.21
C ASP A 221 22.03 -26.68 8.84
N VAL A 222 21.98 -27.45 7.75
CA VAL A 222 22.41 -26.97 6.42
C VAL A 222 21.27 -26.95 5.41
N GLY A 223 21.16 -25.81 4.73
CA GLY A 223 20.49 -25.64 3.44
C GLY A 223 21.51 -25.19 2.39
N VAL A 224 21.13 -25.19 1.12
CA VAL A 224 22.05 -24.81 0.02
C VAL A 224 21.40 -23.87 -0.97
N TYR A 225 22.19 -23.03 -1.63
CA TYR A 225 21.72 -22.16 -2.70
C TYR A 225 22.59 -22.21 -3.95
N PHE A 226 21.98 -21.87 -5.08
CA PHE A 226 22.63 -21.78 -6.38
C PHE A 226 22.29 -20.46 -7.06
N TYR A 227 23.30 -19.60 -7.25
CA TYR A 227 23.13 -18.30 -7.91
C TYR A 227 22.84 -18.50 -9.40
N SER A 228 21.61 -18.19 -9.81
CA SER A 228 21.14 -18.45 -11.16
C SER A 228 21.57 -17.36 -12.15
N GLN A 229 21.95 -17.79 -13.34
CA GLN A 229 22.05 -16.94 -14.54
C GLN A 229 21.39 -17.64 -15.73
N ALA A 230 20.39 -18.49 -15.46
CA ALA A 230 19.63 -19.19 -16.48
C ALA A 230 18.87 -18.20 -17.36
N VAL A 231 18.94 -18.38 -18.68
CA VAL A 231 18.20 -17.55 -19.65
C VAL A 231 17.01 -18.28 -20.28
N ASN A 232 16.69 -19.48 -19.80
CA ASN A 232 15.56 -20.31 -20.22
C ASN A 232 15.46 -21.57 -19.33
N LYS A 233 14.27 -22.20 -19.34
CA LYS A 233 13.94 -23.43 -18.59
C LYS A 233 15.00 -24.53 -18.64
N LYS A 234 15.66 -24.77 -19.79
CA LYS A 234 16.67 -25.82 -19.90
C LYS A 234 17.88 -25.52 -19.00
N GLU A 235 18.29 -24.26 -18.92
CA GLU A 235 19.40 -23.85 -18.08
C GLU A 235 19.05 -23.91 -16.59
N ALA A 236 17.81 -23.61 -16.20
CA ALA A 236 17.35 -23.78 -14.82
C ALA A 236 17.32 -25.27 -14.39
N LEU A 237 16.91 -26.17 -15.29
CA LEU A 237 16.98 -27.62 -15.05
C LEU A 237 18.43 -28.14 -14.93
N GLU A 238 19.36 -27.59 -15.72
CA GLU A 238 20.79 -27.89 -15.61
C GLU A 238 21.39 -27.40 -14.26
N GLU A 239 20.95 -26.25 -13.76
CA GLU A 239 21.35 -25.72 -12.44
C GLU A 239 20.81 -26.60 -11.32
N ALA A 240 19.51 -26.92 -11.34
CA ALA A 240 18.88 -27.82 -10.38
C ALA A 240 19.55 -29.20 -10.34
N GLN A 241 19.81 -29.82 -11.50
CA GLN A 241 20.48 -31.13 -11.53
C GLN A 241 21.91 -31.06 -10.99
N LYS A 242 22.70 -30.03 -11.34
CA LYS A 242 24.05 -29.85 -10.79
C LYS A 242 24.02 -29.66 -9.27
N LEU A 243 23.02 -28.95 -8.74
CA LEU A 243 22.85 -28.81 -7.30
C LEU A 243 22.50 -30.14 -6.62
N LEU A 244 21.55 -30.89 -7.18
CA LEU A 244 21.17 -32.22 -6.69
C LEU A 244 22.35 -33.22 -6.69
N ASP A 245 23.14 -33.24 -7.78
CA ASP A 245 24.35 -34.07 -7.89
C ASP A 245 25.41 -33.72 -6.81
N MET A 246 25.44 -32.47 -6.35
CA MET A 246 26.39 -32.00 -5.34
C MET A 246 25.95 -32.30 -3.91
N ILE A 247 24.65 -32.31 -3.65
CA ILE A 247 24.12 -32.55 -2.30
C ILE A 247 23.79 -34.02 -2.00
N GLU A 248 23.78 -34.91 -3.00
CA GLU A 248 23.58 -36.37 -2.82
C GLU A 248 24.36 -36.99 -1.63
N PRO A 249 25.60 -36.60 -1.30
CA PRO A 249 26.34 -37.18 -0.17
C PRO A 249 25.90 -36.73 1.24
N TYR A 250 25.11 -35.67 1.35
CA TYR A 250 24.86 -34.94 2.61
C TYR A 250 23.40 -35.03 3.07
N ASN A 251 23.17 -34.88 4.37
CA ASN A 251 21.82 -34.66 4.90
C ASN A 251 21.52 -33.15 4.81
N ILE A 252 20.51 -32.79 4.03
CA ILE A 252 20.08 -31.40 3.83
C ILE A 252 18.75 -31.23 4.54
N GLU A 253 18.76 -30.49 5.66
CA GLU A 253 17.60 -30.33 6.55
C GLU A 253 16.88 -29.00 6.27
N TYR A 254 17.58 -27.99 5.75
CA TYR A 254 17.01 -26.70 5.33
C TYR A 254 16.81 -26.65 3.81
N PRO A 255 16.06 -25.67 3.28
CA PRO A 255 15.72 -25.59 1.86
C PRO A 255 16.88 -25.61 0.86
N VAL A 256 16.54 -26.01 -0.35
CA VAL A 256 17.42 -26.04 -1.53
C VAL A 256 16.95 -24.94 -2.49
N VAL A 257 17.76 -23.90 -2.61
CA VAL A 257 17.33 -22.57 -3.04
C VAL A 257 17.81 -22.22 -4.45
N ILE A 258 16.92 -21.64 -5.27
CA ILE A 258 17.33 -20.83 -6.43
C ILE A 258 17.49 -19.37 -6.00
N ASP A 259 18.67 -18.83 -6.26
CA ASP A 259 19.03 -17.45 -5.96
C ASP A 259 18.86 -16.61 -7.23
N ILE A 260 17.90 -15.67 -7.20
CA ILE A 260 17.47 -14.84 -8.32
C ILE A 260 17.72 -13.36 -8.00
N GLU A 261 18.81 -12.84 -8.56
CA GLU A 261 19.20 -11.45 -8.44
C GLU A 261 19.02 -10.64 -9.73
N SER A 262 19.05 -9.32 -9.56
CA SER A 262 19.18 -8.40 -10.68
C SER A 262 20.55 -8.52 -11.33
N ALA A 263 20.59 -8.51 -12.66
CA ALA A 263 21.82 -8.39 -13.44
C ALA A 263 22.76 -7.28 -12.89
N GLU A 264 24.01 -7.65 -12.60
CA GLU A 264 25.06 -6.75 -12.11
C GLU A 264 25.49 -5.70 -13.16
N SER A 265 25.30 -5.99 -14.45
CA SER A 265 25.58 -5.08 -15.57
C SER A 265 24.66 -5.33 -16.76
N ASP A 266 24.58 -4.35 -17.68
CA ASP A 266 23.78 -4.44 -18.91
C ASP A 266 24.29 -5.54 -19.88
N GLU A 267 25.52 -6.03 -19.69
CA GLU A 267 26.12 -7.13 -20.46
C GLU A 267 25.85 -8.52 -19.86
N ALA A 268 25.31 -8.61 -18.63
CA ALA A 268 25.00 -9.89 -18.01
C ALA A 268 23.88 -10.61 -18.76
N ARG A 269 23.97 -11.94 -18.85
CA ARG A 269 23.01 -12.78 -19.59
C ARG A 269 21.54 -12.57 -19.19
N THR A 270 21.29 -12.20 -17.93
CA THR A 270 19.93 -12.01 -17.38
C THR A 270 19.39 -10.59 -17.55
N ALA A 271 20.19 -9.62 -18.03
CA ALA A 271 19.87 -8.19 -18.05
C ALA A 271 18.64 -7.81 -18.90
N THR A 272 18.26 -8.64 -19.87
CA THR A 272 17.13 -8.40 -20.79
C THR A 272 16.05 -9.48 -20.73
N LEU A 273 15.99 -10.28 -19.66
CA LEU A 273 14.92 -11.27 -19.48
C LEU A 273 13.60 -10.57 -19.09
N SER A 274 12.48 -11.15 -19.52
CA SER A 274 11.14 -10.80 -19.05
C SER A 274 10.77 -11.58 -17.80
N SER A 275 9.77 -11.10 -17.06
CA SER A 275 9.33 -11.75 -15.82
C SER A 275 8.89 -13.20 -16.03
N ASP A 276 8.14 -13.46 -17.11
CA ASP A 276 7.73 -14.80 -17.56
C ASP A 276 8.90 -15.80 -17.63
N VAL A 277 10.13 -15.34 -17.94
CA VAL A 277 11.31 -16.21 -18.06
C VAL A 277 11.98 -16.44 -16.72
N TYR A 278 12.03 -15.44 -15.83
CA TYR A 278 12.48 -15.66 -14.45
C TYR A 278 11.52 -16.61 -13.73
N GLU A 279 10.21 -16.42 -13.88
CA GLU A 279 9.17 -17.29 -13.32
C GLU A 279 9.23 -18.71 -13.91
N GLU A 280 9.40 -18.87 -15.23
CA GLU A 280 9.59 -20.20 -15.83
C GLU A 280 10.85 -20.90 -15.28
N ASN A 281 11.94 -20.16 -15.09
CA ASN A 281 13.19 -20.69 -14.53
C ASN A 281 13.03 -21.08 -13.06
N ALA A 282 12.45 -20.20 -12.24
CA ALA A 282 12.17 -20.43 -10.82
C ALA A 282 11.30 -21.67 -10.63
N LYS A 283 10.17 -21.75 -11.35
CA LYS A 283 9.26 -22.91 -11.34
C LYS A 283 9.98 -24.19 -11.78
N ALA A 284 10.72 -24.15 -12.89
CA ALA A 284 11.44 -25.33 -13.38
C ALA A 284 12.52 -25.86 -12.42
N PHE A 285 13.23 -24.96 -11.73
CA PHE A 285 14.16 -25.34 -10.68
C PHE A 285 13.42 -25.92 -9.48
N CYS A 286 12.47 -25.18 -8.91
CA CYS A 286 11.77 -25.55 -7.68
C CYS A 286 10.96 -26.84 -7.81
N ASP A 287 10.29 -27.06 -8.93
CA ASP A 287 9.60 -28.32 -9.24
C ASP A 287 10.57 -29.50 -9.30
N THR A 288 11.78 -29.30 -9.80
CA THR A 288 12.81 -30.34 -9.90
C THR A 288 13.37 -30.70 -8.52
N ILE A 289 13.62 -29.70 -7.68
CA ILE A 289 14.03 -29.88 -6.28
C ILE A 289 12.95 -30.61 -5.47
N SER A 290 11.70 -30.18 -5.60
CA SER A 290 10.53 -30.83 -4.97
C SER A 290 10.36 -32.29 -5.42
N ALA A 291 10.51 -32.56 -6.73
CA ALA A 291 10.44 -33.92 -7.27
C ALA A 291 11.60 -34.83 -6.80
N ALA A 292 12.74 -34.26 -6.38
CA ALA A 292 13.84 -34.98 -5.76
C ALA A 292 13.63 -35.23 -4.25
N GLY A 293 12.58 -34.65 -3.64
CA GLY A 293 12.22 -34.85 -2.23
C GLY A 293 12.76 -33.79 -1.26
N TYR A 294 13.41 -32.74 -1.78
CA TYR A 294 13.87 -31.61 -0.97
C TYR A 294 12.83 -30.49 -0.96
N LYS A 295 12.90 -29.61 0.04
CA LYS A 295 12.10 -28.38 0.09
C LYS A 295 12.68 -27.34 -0.89
N PRO A 296 11.98 -26.94 -1.97
CA PRO A 296 12.41 -25.81 -2.78
C PRO A 296 12.15 -24.49 -2.07
N MET A 297 12.94 -23.48 -2.42
CA MET A 297 12.78 -22.11 -1.98
C MET A 297 13.36 -21.14 -3.01
N ILE A 298 12.82 -19.92 -3.07
CA ILE A 298 13.33 -18.85 -3.93
C ILE A 298 13.93 -17.76 -3.05
N TYR A 299 15.19 -17.42 -3.30
CA TYR A 299 15.83 -16.24 -2.73
C TYR A 299 15.76 -15.06 -3.70
N GLY A 300 15.54 -13.88 -3.13
CA GLY A 300 15.67 -12.61 -3.84
C GLY A 300 15.37 -11.43 -2.91
N ASN A 301 15.62 -10.22 -3.39
CA ASN A 301 15.23 -9.00 -2.69
C ASN A 301 13.85 -8.49 -3.16
N VAL A 302 13.34 -7.42 -2.54
CA VAL A 302 12.05 -6.79 -2.91
C VAL A 302 11.96 -6.41 -4.40
N LYS A 303 13.08 -6.10 -5.06
CA LYS A 303 13.12 -5.84 -6.51
C LYS A 303 13.01 -7.14 -7.33
N SER A 304 13.46 -8.26 -6.80
CA SER A 304 13.35 -9.57 -7.45
C SER A 304 11.88 -9.98 -7.53
N PHE A 305 11.17 -9.98 -6.40
CA PHE A 305 9.72 -10.26 -6.28
C PHE A 305 8.78 -9.09 -6.69
N SER A 306 9.22 -8.21 -7.58
CA SER A 306 8.35 -7.14 -8.13
C SER A 306 8.76 -6.67 -9.52
N LEU A 307 10.04 -6.72 -9.88
CA LEU A 307 10.54 -6.35 -11.22
C LEU A 307 11.10 -7.54 -12.02
N LEU A 308 11.56 -8.59 -11.36
CA LEU A 308 12.06 -9.80 -12.05
C LEU A 308 11.02 -10.90 -12.10
N MET A 309 10.15 -11.01 -11.09
CA MET A 309 9.03 -11.94 -11.01
C MET A 309 7.84 -11.21 -10.39
N ASP A 310 6.62 -11.56 -10.76
CA ASP A 310 5.46 -11.25 -9.91
C ASP A 310 5.47 -12.20 -8.70
N ALA A 311 5.27 -11.64 -7.49
CA ALA A 311 5.19 -12.44 -6.27
C ALA A 311 3.99 -13.41 -6.31
N ALA A 312 2.88 -13.03 -6.94
CA ALA A 312 1.70 -13.90 -7.11
C ALA A 312 1.95 -15.09 -8.04
N ASP A 313 2.99 -15.03 -8.88
CA ASP A 313 3.32 -16.12 -9.78
C ASP A 313 4.29 -17.13 -9.13
N VAL A 314 4.81 -16.88 -7.92
CA VAL A 314 5.80 -17.75 -7.26
C VAL A 314 5.50 -18.04 -5.78
N ASP A 315 4.29 -17.73 -5.31
CA ASP A 315 3.85 -17.89 -3.91
C ASP A 315 3.58 -19.36 -3.49
N ASP A 316 3.50 -20.28 -4.44
CA ASP A 316 3.49 -21.75 -4.22
C ASP A 316 4.81 -22.28 -3.59
N TYR A 317 5.88 -21.48 -3.53
CA TYR A 317 7.19 -21.86 -3.01
C TYR A 317 7.60 -21.04 -1.77
N ASP A 318 8.39 -21.64 -0.89
CA ASP A 318 8.94 -20.95 0.27
C ASP A 318 9.85 -19.78 -0.17
N ILE A 319 9.77 -18.64 0.52
CA ILE A 319 10.45 -17.39 0.14
C ILE A 319 11.54 -17.03 1.14
N TRP A 320 12.73 -16.72 0.64
CA TRP A 320 13.82 -16.11 1.39
C TRP A 320 14.03 -14.67 0.89
N ILE A 321 13.56 -13.71 1.67
CA ILE A 321 13.57 -12.29 1.29
C ILE A 321 14.83 -11.58 1.80
N ALA A 322 15.55 -10.89 0.91
CA ALA A 322 16.61 -9.95 1.28
C ALA A 322 16.06 -8.52 1.42
N TYR A 323 16.18 -7.96 2.63
CA TYR A 323 15.84 -6.57 2.92
C TYR A 323 16.61 -6.02 4.13
N TYR A 324 17.53 -5.08 3.90
CA TYR A 324 18.44 -4.57 4.93
C TYR A 324 17.87 -3.35 5.69
N GLY A 325 16.64 -3.46 6.18
CA GLY A 325 15.97 -2.43 6.97
C GLY A 325 15.04 -3.04 7.99
N ASN A 326 14.90 -2.40 9.15
CA ASN A 326 13.96 -2.79 10.20
C ASN A 326 13.09 -1.57 10.54
N PRO A 327 11.75 -1.62 10.42
CA PRO A 327 10.90 -2.79 10.14
C PRO A 327 11.08 -3.38 8.73
N GLN A 328 10.70 -4.66 8.58
CA GLN A 328 10.60 -5.33 7.28
C GLN A 328 9.64 -4.57 6.35
N TYR A 329 10.01 -4.41 5.08
CA TYR A 329 9.25 -3.67 4.07
C TYR A 329 8.49 -4.56 3.07
N TYR A 330 8.94 -5.80 2.85
CA TYR A 330 8.23 -6.73 1.97
C TYR A 330 6.90 -7.15 2.63
N PRO A 331 5.72 -6.90 2.02
CA PRO A 331 4.43 -7.07 2.70
C PRO A 331 3.91 -8.52 2.71
N TYR A 332 4.38 -9.35 1.79
CA TYR A 332 3.92 -10.72 1.65
C TYR A 332 4.66 -11.67 2.60
N HIS A 333 4.11 -12.88 2.76
CA HIS A 333 4.70 -13.96 3.55
C HIS A 333 6.13 -14.27 3.08
N PHE A 334 6.98 -14.63 4.04
CA PHE A 334 8.34 -15.10 3.82
C PHE A 334 8.71 -16.13 4.88
N ASN A 335 9.54 -17.09 4.53
CA ASN A 335 9.98 -18.16 5.43
C ASN A 335 11.34 -17.85 6.06
N MET A 336 12.21 -17.16 5.31
CA MET A 336 13.47 -16.61 5.79
C MET A 336 13.63 -15.14 5.43
N TRP A 337 14.36 -14.38 6.25
CA TRP A 337 14.70 -12.99 5.99
C TRP A 337 16.18 -12.73 6.20
N GLN A 338 16.89 -12.38 5.12
CA GLN A 338 18.25 -11.82 5.18
C GLN A 338 18.15 -10.33 5.51
N TYR A 339 18.54 -9.98 6.74
CA TYR A 339 18.32 -8.64 7.32
C TYR A 339 19.56 -7.74 7.32
N THR A 340 20.74 -8.29 7.02
CA THR A 340 21.97 -7.52 6.80
C THR A 340 23.01 -8.33 6.05
N SER A 341 23.81 -7.66 5.22
CA SER A 341 25.02 -8.20 4.58
C SER A 341 26.33 -7.68 5.24
N ALA A 342 26.23 -7.20 6.48
CA ALA A 342 27.32 -6.55 7.22
C ALA A 342 27.47 -7.11 8.66
N GLY A 343 27.01 -8.35 8.85
CA GLY A 343 27.05 -9.06 10.14
C GLY A 343 28.47 -9.40 10.60
N LYS A 344 28.58 -9.74 11.89
CA LYS A 344 29.85 -10.10 12.54
C LYS A 344 29.66 -11.34 13.42
N VAL A 345 30.04 -12.50 12.89
CA VAL A 345 30.02 -13.79 13.60
C VAL A 345 31.46 -14.21 13.93
N LYS A 346 31.70 -14.75 15.13
CA LYS A 346 33.05 -15.22 15.47
C LYS A 346 33.37 -16.46 14.66
N GLY A 347 34.56 -16.50 14.09
CA GLY A 347 35.02 -17.59 13.24
C GLY A 347 34.97 -17.28 11.75
N ILE A 348 34.38 -16.15 11.36
CA ILE A 348 34.39 -15.62 9.98
C ILE A 348 35.23 -14.33 9.98
N GLU A 349 36.14 -14.20 9.03
CA GLU A 349 36.87 -12.94 8.79
C GLU A 349 36.09 -12.05 7.81
N GLY A 350 35.79 -10.81 8.21
CA GLY A 350 35.09 -9.85 7.35
C GLY A 350 33.61 -9.69 7.71
N ASP A 351 32.78 -9.45 6.69
CA ASP A 351 31.33 -9.34 6.77
C ASP A 351 30.68 -10.70 6.45
N VAL A 352 29.56 -11.00 7.09
CA VAL A 352 28.73 -12.17 6.79
C VAL A 352 27.25 -11.77 6.80
N ASP A 353 26.48 -12.40 5.94
CA ASP A 353 25.07 -12.14 5.78
C ASP A 353 24.31 -12.86 6.90
N LEU A 354 23.40 -12.14 7.58
CA LEU A 354 22.63 -12.67 8.71
C LEU A 354 21.16 -12.85 8.35
N ASN A 355 20.62 -13.98 8.78
CA ASN A 355 19.28 -14.43 8.47
C ASN A 355 18.50 -14.75 9.73
N ILE A 356 17.18 -14.61 9.66
CA ILE A 356 16.27 -15.38 10.52
C ILE A 356 15.44 -16.34 9.68
N CYS A 357 15.19 -17.55 10.19
CA CYS A 357 14.13 -18.42 9.70
C CYS A 357 12.94 -18.34 10.66
N ILE A 358 11.74 -18.22 10.09
CA ILE A 358 10.47 -18.21 10.84
C ILE A 358 9.64 -19.48 10.61
N THR A 359 10.19 -20.44 9.86
CA THR A 359 9.57 -21.70 9.48
C THR A 359 10.39 -22.86 10.06
N GLU A 360 9.70 -23.83 10.65
CA GLU A 360 10.29 -25.10 11.07
C GLU A 360 10.33 -26.06 9.86
N TYR A 361 11.47 -26.72 9.66
CA TYR A 361 11.74 -27.63 8.52
C TYR A 361 11.84 -29.10 8.94
#